data_AF-A0AAJ1Y8L5-F1
#
_entry.id   AF-A0AAJ1Y8L5-F1
#
_cell.length_a   1.000
_cell.length_b   1.000
_cell.length_c   1.000
_cell.angle_alpha   90.00
_cell.angle_beta   90.00
_cell.angle_gamma   90.00
#
_symmetry.space_group_name_H-M   'P 1'
#
loop_
_entity.id
_entity.type
_entity.pdbx_description
1 polymer ?
#
loop_
_entity_poly.entity_id
_entity_poly.type
_entity_poly.pdbx_seq_one_letter_code
_entity_poly.pdbx_strand_id
1 'polypeptide(L)'
;MNYQGISVICQGDTTTTGGRVLEGVLGNRYTCDGIPVSLKGHKVSCPACGKVGVIAEGEVNLSFYGVPTALDGHRVACGCPAGSHRLVASSQPLSVAPSISPRSLLMNSG
;
A
#
# COMPACT_ATOMS: atom_id res chain seq x y z
N MET A 1 -4.14 7.73 5.13
CA MET A 1 -3.46 7.81 6.44
C MET A 1 -1.98 7.50 6.25
N ASN A 2 -1.07 8.28 6.83
CA ASN A 2 0.39 8.05 6.73
C ASN A 2 0.95 7.68 8.10
N TYR A 3 1.78 6.64 8.17
CA TYR A 3 2.50 6.20 9.36
C TYR A 3 4.00 6.32 9.11
N GLN A 4 4.68 7.21 9.82
CA GLN A 4 6.12 7.46 9.66
C GLN A 4 6.56 7.76 8.20
N GLY A 5 5.67 8.35 7.40
CA GLY A 5 5.91 8.65 5.99
C GLY A 5 5.54 7.53 5.01
N ILE A 6 5.03 6.39 5.49
CA ILE A 6 4.55 5.28 4.67
C ILE A 6 3.01 5.23 4.69
N SER A 7 2.39 5.10 3.52
CA SER A 7 0.93 5.01 3.41
C SER A 7 0.39 3.71 3.99
N VAL A 8 -0.72 3.79 4.71
CA VAL A 8 -1.49 2.63 5.18
C VAL A 8 -2.32 2.07 4.03
N ILE A 9 -2.35 0.74 3.91
CA ILE A 9 -3.15 0.04 2.91
C ILE A 9 -4.58 -0.14 3.40
N CYS A 10 -5.53 0.12 2.50
CA CYS A 10 -6.96 -0.03 2.73
C CYS A 10 -7.58 -1.04 1.77
N GLN A 11 -8.79 -1.48 2.07
CA GLN A 11 -9.55 -2.34 1.17
C GLN A 11 -9.69 -1.66 -0.20
N GLY A 12 -9.48 -2.42 -1.27
CA GLY A 12 -9.58 -1.91 -2.64
C GLY A 12 -8.28 -1.33 -3.21
N ASP A 13 -7.26 -1.08 -2.39
CA ASP A 13 -5.93 -0.69 -2.88
C ASP A 13 -5.35 -1.70 -3.85
N THR A 14 -4.49 -1.20 -4.74
CA THR A 14 -3.95 -1.98 -5.84
C THR A 14 -2.67 -2.72 -5.45
N THR A 15 -2.15 -3.50 -6.39
CA THR A 15 -0.90 -4.24 -6.21
C THR A 15 -0.06 -4.17 -7.47
N THR A 16 1.23 -4.47 -7.36
CA THR A 16 2.18 -4.44 -8.48
C THR A 16 1.85 -5.41 -9.61
N THR A 17 0.95 -6.37 -9.39
CA THR A 17 0.49 -7.33 -10.41
C THR A 17 -0.84 -6.91 -11.05
N GLY A 18 -1.40 -5.75 -10.70
CA GLY A 18 -2.71 -5.29 -11.17
C GLY A 18 -3.89 -5.89 -10.39
N GLY A 19 -3.64 -6.67 -9.34
CA GLY A 19 -4.65 -7.15 -8.41
C GLY A 19 -5.07 -6.11 -7.37
N ARG A 20 -5.95 -6.50 -6.44
CA ARG A 20 -6.53 -5.62 -5.41
C ARG A 20 -6.62 -6.28 -4.05
N VAL A 21 -6.54 -5.48 -3.00
CA VAL A 21 -6.84 -5.89 -1.63
C VAL A 21 -8.35 -6.07 -1.47
N LEU A 22 -8.77 -7.22 -0.96
CA LEU A 22 -10.17 -7.64 -0.95
C LEU A 22 -10.83 -7.43 0.41
N GLU A 23 -10.05 -7.43 1.48
CA GLU A 23 -10.56 -7.40 2.85
C GLU A 23 -9.94 -6.24 3.63
N GLY A 24 -10.79 -5.57 4.42
CA GLY A 24 -10.40 -4.61 5.42
C GLY A 24 -10.90 -5.05 6.79
N VAL A 25 -10.45 -4.36 7.83
CA VAL A 25 -10.81 -4.64 9.21
C VAL A 25 -12.32 -4.48 9.41
N LEU A 26 -12.92 -5.38 10.18
CA LEU A 26 -14.36 -5.37 10.42
C LEU A 26 -14.75 -4.20 11.34
N GLY A 27 -15.84 -3.52 10.99
CA GLY A 27 -16.35 -2.35 11.70
C GLY A 27 -15.94 -1.03 11.05
N ASN A 28 -16.53 0.07 11.54
CA ASN A 28 -16.37 1.41 10.97
C ASN A 28 -15.33 2.28 11.70
N ARG A 29 -14.64 1.73 12.70
CA ARG A 29 -13.74 2.51 13.57
C ARG A 29 -12.37 2.80 12.96
N TYR A 30 -11.86 1.88 12.14
CA TYR A 30 -10.50 1.95 11.60
C TYR A 30 -10.56 2.06 10.08
N THR A 31 -10.76 3.28 9.61
CA THR A 31 -10.92 3.59 8.19
C THR A 31 -9.99 4.71 7.74
N CYS A 32 -9.57 4.70 6.49
CA CYS A 32 -9.03 5.87 5.80
C CYS A 32 -10.12 6.39 4.86
N ASP A 33 -10.61 7.60 5.11
CA ASP A 33 -11.65 8.24 4.30
C ASP A 33 -12.89 7.35 4.10
N GLY A 34 -13.28 6.62 5.16
CA GLY A 34 -14.41 5.70 5.15
C GLY A 34 -14.12 4.30 4.60
N ILE A 35 -12.91 4.04 4.09
CA ILE A 35 -12.48 2.73 3.59
C ILE A 35 -11.76 1.96 4.71
N PRO A 36 -12.13 0.71 5.01
CA PRO A 36 -11.52 -0.03 6.10
C PRO A 36 -10.03 -0.34 5.84
N VAL A 37 -9.21 -0.18 6.89
CA VAL A 37 -7.77 -0.47 6.87
C VAL A 37 -7.52 -1.97 6.73
N SER A 38 -6.49 -2.35 5.98
CA SER A 38 -6.11 -3.74 5.75
C SER A 38 -4.99 -4.19 6.67
N LEU A 39 -5.06 -5.43 7.14
CA LEU A 39 -4.14 -6.02 8.10
C LEU A 39 -3.40 -7.21 7.49
N LYS A 40 -2.30 -7.61 8.11
CA LYS A 40 -1.61 -8.86 7.78
C LYS A 40 -2.62 -10.03 7.81
N GLY A 41 -2.59 -10.86 6.77
CA GLY A 41 -3.48 -12.00 6.58
C GLY A 41 -4.74 -11.72 5.75
N HIS A 42 -5.09 -10.45 5.49
CA HIS A 42 -6.24 -10.13 4.62
C HIS A 42 -6.01 -10.57 3.18
N LYS A 43 -7.10 -10.94 2.51
CA LYS A 43 -7.08 -11.46 1.14
C LYS A 43 -6.73 -10.40 0.10
N VAL A 44 -6.03 -10.84 -0.93
CA VAL A 44 -5.60 -10.03 -2.08
C VAL A 44 -5.81 -10.82 -3.36
N SER A 45 -6.43 -10.26 -4.38
CA SER A 45 -6.49 -10.89 -5.70
C SER A 45 -5.16 -10.78 -6.42
N CYS A 46 -4.75 -11.83 -7.13
CA CYS A 46 -3.55 -11.83 -7.97
C CYS A 46 -3.89 -12.30 -9.39
N PRO A 47 -4.06 -11.40 -10.37
CA PRO A 47 -4.35 -11.79 -11.74
C PRO A 47 -3.14 -12.45 -12.40
N ALA A 48 -1.91 -12.16 -11.97
CA ALA A 48 -0.69 -12.74 -12.54
C ALA A 48 -0.59 -14.26 -12.36
N CYS A 49 -1.04 -14.80 -11.22
CA CYS A 49 -1.09 -16.25 -10.99
C CYS A 49 -2.52 -16.82 -10.91
N GLY A 50 -3.54 -15.98 -11.13
CA GLY A 50 -4.96 -16.37 -11.08
C GLY A 50 -5.48 -16.84 -9.71
N LYS A 51 -4.79 -16.52 -8.61
CA LYS A 51 -5.15 -16.97 -7.25
C LYS A 51 -5.49 -15.81 -6.32
N VAL A 52 -6.19 -16.12 -5.25
CA VAL A 52 -6.30 -15.23 -4.08
C VAL A 52 -5.12 -15.53 -3.15
N GLY A 53 -4.33 -14.50 -2.87
CA GLY A 53 -3.26 -14.53 -1.88
C GLY A 53 -3.66 -13.81 -0.59
N VAL A 54 -2.67 -13.59 0.27
CA VAL A 54 -2.82 -12.87 1.55
C VAL A 54 -1.70 -11.85 1.74
N ILE A 55 -1.98 -10.79 2.51
CA ILE A 55 -0.95 -9.86 2.95
C ILE A 55 0.00 -10.59 3.91
N ALA A 56 1.28 -10.68 3.55
CA ALA A 56 2.28 -11.46 4.28
C ALA A 56 3.01 -10.65 5.37
N GLU A 57 3.12 -9.34 5.19
CA GLU A 57 3.86 -8.42 6.06
C GLU A 57 2.94 -7.39 6.71
N GLY A 58 3.30 -6.92 7.89
CA GLY A 58 2.59 -5.87 8.61
C GLY A 58 3.48 -5.18 9.63
N GLU A 59 3.17 -3.92 9.95
CA GLU A 59 3.93 -3.09 10.88
C GLU A 59 3.48 -3.39 12.31
N VAL A 60 4.38 -3.98 13.11
CA VAL A 60 4.05 -4.46 14.46
C VAL A 60 3.76 -3.32 15.43
N ASN A 61 4.33 -2.13 15.20
CA ASN A 61 4.08 -0.94 16.02
C ASN A 61 2.77 -0.23 15.66
N LEU A 62 2.07 -0.67 14.62
CA LEU A 62 0.76 -0.20 14.21
C LEU A 62 -0.17 -1.41 14.03
N SER A 63 -0.83 -1.84 15.10
CA SER A 63 -1.71 -3.00 15.07
C SER A 63 -3.15 -2.64 15.42
N PHE A 64 -4.11 -3.29 14.76
CA PHE A 64 -5.52 -3.24 15.10
C PHE A 64 -5.97 -4.63 15.52
N TYR A 65 -6.68 -4.75 16.64
CA TYR A 65 -7.09 -6.03 17.22
C TYR A 65 -5.93 -7.02 17.44
N GLY A 66 -4.73 -6.50 17.73
CA GLY A 66 -3.52 -7.31 17.88
C GLY A 66 -2.93 -7.83 16.57
N VAL A 67 -3.47 -7.44 15.41
CA VAL A 67 -2.97 -7.82 14.09
C VAL A 67 -2.22 -6.64 13.45
N PRO A 68 -0.97 -6.83 12.98
CA PRO A 68 -0.18 -5.77 12.34
C PRO A 68 -0.84 -5.18 11.09
N THR A 69 -0.75 -3.87 10.92
CA THR A 69 -1.33 -3.13 9.79
C THR A 69 -0.49 -3.27 8.54
N ALA A 70 -1.14 -3.39 7.38
CA ALA A 70 -0.46 -3.44 6.09
C ALA A 70 -0.07 -2.03 5.62
N LEU A 71 1.17 -1.87 5.15
CA LEU A 71 1.69 -0.62 4.60
C LEU A 71 2.04 -0.76 3.12
N ASP A 72 2.21 0.37 2.45
CA ASP A 72 2.69 0.44 1.07
C ASP A 72 4.00 -0.33 0.89
N GLY A 73 4.11 -1.09 -0.19
CA GLY A 73 5.29 -1.91 -0.44
C GLY A 73 5.42 -3.17 0.43
N HIS A 74 4.42 -3.55 1.23
CA HIS A 74 4.42 -4.86 1.90
C HIS A 74 4.17 -6.01 0.92
N ARG A 75 4.72 -7.17 1.25
CA ARG A 75 4.60 -8.42 0.48
C ARG A 75 3.19 -9.01 0.52
N VAL A 76 2.79 -9.54 -0.63
CA VAL A 76 1.65 -10.44 -0.78
C VAL A 76 2.18 -11.85 -1.01
N ALA A 77 1.69 -12.81 -0.23
CA ALA A 77 1.93 -14.23 -0.43
C ALA A 77 0.82 -14.80 -1.31
N CYS A 78 1.20 -15.29 -2.49
CA CYS A 78 0.31 -15.93 -3.46
C CYS A 78 1.09 -17.02 -4.22
N GLY A 79 0.67 -17.37 -5.44
CA GLY A 79 1.39 -18.32 -6.30
C GLY A 79 2.58 -17.74 -7.08
N CYS A 80 2.81 -16.43 -7.02
CA CYS A 80 3.93 -15.78 -7.69
C CYS A 80 5.27 -16.01 -6.96
N PRO A 81 6.43 -15.82 -7.63
CA PRO A 81 7.72 -15.85 -6.98
C PRO A 81 7.78 -14.95 -5.74
N ALA A 82 8.42 -15.45 -4.68
CA ALA A 82 8.56 -14.70 -3.44
C ALA A 82 9.19 -13.33 -3.71
N GLY A 83 8.54 -12.28 -3.22
CA GLY A 83 9.05 -10.94 -3.42
C GLY A 83 8.64 -10.26 -4.74
N SER A 84 7.86 -10.87 -5.63
CA SER A 84 7.40 -10.19 -6.86
C SER A 84 6.04 -9.47 -6.73
N HIS A 85 5.25 -9.79 -5.70
CA HIS A 85 3.91 -9.21 -5.49
C HIS A 85 3.93 -8.26 -4.27
N ARG A 86 3.57 -6.99 -4.48
CA ARG A 86 3.57 -5.92 -3.48
C ARG A 86 2.27 -5.14 -3.47
N LEU A 87 1.91 -4.62 -2.30
CA LEU A 87 0.81 -3.69 -2.12
C LEU A 87 1.19 -2.29 -2.63
N VAL A 88 0.20 -1.57 -3.17
CA VAL A 88 0.34 -0.21 -3.71
C VAL A 88 -0.83 0.62 -3.18
N ALA A 89 -0.53 1.57 -2.29
CA ALA A 89 -1.53 2.44 -1.69
C ALA A 89 -2.14 3.40 -2.72
N SER A 90 -3.46 3.56 -2.72
CA SER A 90 -4.15 4.50 -3.62
C SER A 90 -4.04 5.95 -3.13
N SER A 91 -3.95 6.14 -1.81
CA SER A 91 -3.65 7.45 -1.22
C SER A 91 -2.15 7.69 -1.34
N GLN A 92 -1.76 8.62 -2.22
CA GLN A 92 -0.37 9.03 -2.40
C GLN A 92 0.30 9.28 -1.03
N PRO A 93 1.58 8.89 -0.83
CA PRO A 93 2.34 9.42 0.28
C PRO A 93 2.31 10.94 0.14
N LEU A 94 1.97 11.66 1.21
CA LEU A 94 2.10 13.11 1.21
C LEU A 94 3.60 13.42 1.01
N SER A 95 3.96 13.71 -0.24
CA SER A 95 5.21 14.30 -0.70
C SER A 95 6.52 13.63 -0.25
N VAL A 96 7.00 12.66 -1.04
CA VAL A 96 8.43 12.60 -1.41
C VAL A 96 8.52 12.45 -2.93
N ALA A 97 8.19 13.54 -3.63
CA ALA A 97 8.89 13.79 -4.87
C ALA A 97 10.24 14.43 -4.47
N PRO A 98 11.42 13.88 -4.84
CA PRO A 98 12.59 14.73 -4.88
C PRO A 98 12.27 15.85 -5.86
N SER A 99 12.10 17.06 -5.36
CA SER A 99 11.92 18.27 -6.15
C SER A 99 13.18 18.56 -6.97
N ILE A 100 13.43 17.77 -8.02
CA ILE A 100 14.25 18.24 -9.13
C ILE A 100 13.25 18.84 -10.11
N SER A 101 13.01 20.14 -9.92
CA SER A 101 12.41 21.00 -10.93
C SER A 101 13.53 21.40 -11.90
N PRO A 102 13.55 20.93 -13.16
CA PRO A 102 14.37 21.57 -14.17
C PRO A 102 13.62 22.81 -14.64
N ARG A 103 13.75 23.92 -13.93
CA ARG A 103 13.32 25.21 -14.47
C ARG A 103 14.44 26.25 -14.45
N SER A 104 14.72 26.69 -15.67
CA SER A 104 15.34 27.95 -16.06
C SER A 104 16.86 27.95 -16.25
N LEU A 105 17.31 27.39 -17.38
CA LEU A 105 18.33 28.09 -18.18
C LEU A 105 17.58 29.10 -19.05
N LEU A 106 17.51 30.34 -18.58
CA LEU A 106 17.41 31.55 -19.40
C LEU A 106 17.79 32.75 -18.51
N MET A 107 18.35 33.77 -19.18
CA MET A 107 18.94 35.06 -18.74
C MET A 107 20.28 35.01 -17.98
N ASN A 108 21.33 35.78 -18.29
CA ASN A 108 21.78 36.57 -19.44
C ASN A 108 23.20 37.06 -19.06
N SER A 109 24.18 37.09 -19.97
CA SER A 109 25.41 37.89 -19.81
C SER A 109 25.99 38.22 -21.19
N GLY A 110 25.68 39.44 -21.66
CA GLY A 110 26.18 40.02 -22.91
C GLY A 110 25.55 41.39 -23.08
#